data_AF-A0AA88LDA7-F1
#
_entry.id   AF-A0AA88LDA7-F1
#
_cell.length_a   1.000
_cell.length_b   1.000
_cell.length_c   1.000
_cell.angle_alpha   90.00
_cell.angle_beta   90.00
_cell.angle_gamma   90.00
#
_symmetry.space_group_name_H-M   'P 1'
#
loop_
_entity.id
_entity.type
_entity.pdbx_description
1 polymer ?
#
loop_
_entity_poly.entity_id
_entity_poly.type
_entity_poly.pdbx_seq_one_letter_code
_entity_poly.pdbx_strand_id
1 'polypeptide(L)'
;MYDSDSSRATLPRTYTPTLRRRASSTSTPTSTTPGFIRAMNSASKLNNRSHSFMTKTLFKNEVCTYCGRKMRFGTTVLKCVDCRAFVHTDCKTKLPLPCIAVSTTPSKRDFSGELADYVPDASPMVPALIVHCVNEVEKRGLTEQGIYRVNGADTQVRELKEKFLKGKGVPNLKNYEIPTICSLIKMFLRELKDTIITYTMWSRFVAAAETMDELDMQTLLYSCVANLPKPNRETLAYLMCHLHRVAESPACQMPLDNLAKAFGQTIVGYSQPDPPHSQVFNEAKQVNNVMDKLLTLPSDYWAQFLVVDEADPLTPGYSTRAHRGSTTSTTDSPGGIR
;
A
#
# COMPACT_ATOMS: atom_id res chain seq x y z
N MET A 1 3.49 -14.15 84.58
CA MET A 1 4.65 -14.36 83.70
C MET A 1 4.25 -15.48 82.75
N TYR A 2 4.26 -15.15 81.46
CA TYR A 2 3.89 -15.95 80.27
C TYR A 2 4.63 -17.32 80.25
N ASP A 3 4.22 -18.42 79.63
CA ASP A 3 3.43 -18.61 78.40
C ASP A 3 2.85 -20.06 78.29
N SER A 4 1.74 -20.11 77.54
CA SER A 4 1.08 -21.13 76.70
C SER A 4 1.95 -22.24 76.05
N ASP A 5 1.50 -23.37 75.47
CA ASP A 5 0.28 -24.20 75.42
C ASP A 5 0.60 -25.41 74.49
N SER A 6 -0.22 -26.48 74.62
CA SER A 6 -0.60 -27.47 73.60
C SER A 6 0.20 -28.77 73.39
N SER A 7 -0.45 -29.87 73.82
CA SER A 7 -0.22 -31.27 73.44
C SER A 7 -1.48 -31.89 72.82
N ARG A 8 -1.36 -32.26 71.54
CA ARG A 8 -1.85 -33.44 70.79
C ARG A 8 -3.15 -34.21 71.15
N ALA A 9 -3.87 -34.52 70.05
CA ALA A 9 -4.81 -35.62 69.72
C ALA A 9 -6.32 -35.32 69.96
N THR A 10 -7.32 -35.66 69.12
CA THR A 10 -7.51 -36.67 68.06
C THR A 10 -8.81 -36.33 67.28
N LEU A 11 -8.95 -36.66 65.98
CA LEU A 11 -10.28 -36.81 65.32
C LEU A 11 -10.27 -37.93 64.24
N PRO A 12 -11.40 -38.66 64.02
CA PRO A 12 -11.46 -39.85 63.16
C PRO A 12 -12.14 -39.68 61.78
N ARG A 13 -11.91 -40.71 60.93
CA ARG A 13 -12.49 -41.14 59.64
C ARG A 13 -13.86 -40.60 59.19
N THR A 14 -14.04 -40.39 57.86
CA THR A 14 -14.74 -41.35 56.94
C THR A 14 -14.69 -40.96 55.43
N TYR A 15 -14.31 -41.96 54.63
CA TYR A 15 -14.79 -42.42 53.31
C TYR A 15 -15.23 -41.46 52.17
N THR A 16 -14.57 -41.67 51.03
CA THR A 16 -14.91 -41.26 49.65
C THR A 16 -16.08 -42.04 49.06
N PRO A 17 -16.78 -41.43 48.08
CA PRO A 17 -17.05 -42.15 46.83
C PRO A 17 -16.70 -41.31 45.59
N THR A 18 -16.08 -41.98 44.63
CA THR A 18 -15.74 -41.48 43.29
C THR A 18 -16.97 -41.32 42.41
N LEU A 19 -17.18 -40.12 41.85
CA LEU A 19 -18.02 -39.94 40.67
C LEU A 19 -17.28 -39.15 39.57
N ARG A 20 -17.10 -39.89 38.48
CA ARG A 20 -16.53 -39.60 37.17
C ARG A 20 -17.05 -38.25 36.62
N ARG A 21 -16.20 -37.22 36.55
CA ARG A 21 -16.55 -35.96 35.87
C ARG A 21 -16.00 -35.97 34.43
N ARG A 22 -16.96 -35.94 33.51
CA ARG A 22 -16.80 -35.85 32.06
C ARG A 22 -15.91 -34.65 31.69
N ALA A 23 -14.95 -34.87 30.81
CA ALA A 23 -14.17 -33.81 30.18
C ALA A 23 -15.11 -32.93 29.33
N SER A 24 -15.11 -31.64 29.61
CA SER A 24 -15.71 -30.61 28.74
C SER A 24 -14.61 -29.61 28.43
N SER A 25 -14.07 -29.69 27.22
CA SER A 25 -13.20 -28.69 26.63
C SER A 25 -13.98 -27.40 26.41
N THR A 26 -13.81 -26.43 27.31
CA THR A 26 -14.23 -25.05 27.05
C THR A 26 -13.10 -24.33 26.34
N SER A 27 -13.14 -24.36 25.01
CA SER A 27 -12.40 -23.43 24.16
C SER A 27 -12.87 -22.00 24.45
N THR A 28 -11.96 -21.15 24.89
CA THR A 28 -12.14 -19.70 24.93
C THR A 28 -12.36 -19.18 23.50
N PRO A 29 -13.45 -18.46 23.19
CA PRO A 29 -13.60 -17.82 21.90
C PRO A 29 -12.73 -16.56 21.88
N THR A 30 -11.68 -16.58 21.08
CA THR A 30 -10.94 -15.39 20.65
C THR A 30 -11.90 -14.43 19.96
N SER A 31 -12.19 -13.27 20.57
CA SER A 31 -13.02 -12.23 19.98
C SER A 31 -12.29 -11.63 18.78
N THR A 32 -12.54 -12.20 17.61
CA THR A 32 -12.06 -11.64 16.34
C THR A 32 -13.16 -10.73 15.83
N THR A 33 -12.93 -9.42 15.88
CA THR A 33 -13.90 -8.41 15.42
C THR A 33 -14.22 -8.65 13.95
N PRO A 34 -15.51 -8.69 13.52
CA PRO A 34 -15.89 -9.00 12.13
C PRO A 34 -15.23 -8.10 11.06
N GLY A 35 -14.85 -6.87 11.42
CA GLY A 35 -14.12 -5.94 10.56
C GLY A 35 -12.68 -6.38 10.24
N PHE A 36 -11.99 -7.03 11.19
CA PHE A 36 -10.60 -7.47 11.05
C PHE A 36 -10.44 -8.53 9.96
N ILE A 37 -11.30 -9.55 9.98
CA ILE A 37 -11.31 -10.62 8.97
C ILE A 37 -11.59 -10.02 7.58
N ARG A 38 -12.53 -9.08 7.47
CA ARG A 38 -12.87 -8.43 6.20
C ARG A 38 -11.71 -7.59 5.65
N ALA A 39 -10.96 -6.91 6.51
CA ALA A 39 -9.87 -6.03 6.11
C ALA A 39 -8.58 -6.80 5.72
N MET A 40 -8.20 -7.84 6.46
CA MET A 40 -7.13 -8.77 6.05
C MET A 40 -7.44 -9.45 4.71
N ASN A 41 -8.70 -9.83 4.50
CA ASN A 41 -9.18 -10.36 3.22
C ASN A 41 -9.07 -9.31 2.11
N SER A 42 -9.28 -8.02 2.38
CA SER A 42 -9.24 -6.94 1.39
C SER A 42 -7.83 -6.60 0.90
N ALA A 43 -6.84 -6.45 1.78
CA ALA A 43 -5.44 -6.27 1.37
C ALA A 43 -4.93 -7.52 0.61
N SER A 44 -5.34 -8.71 1.08
CA SER A 44 -5.07 -9.97 0.37
C SER A 44 -5.78 -10.04 -0.99
N LYS A 45 -6.99 -9.48 -1.13
CA LYS A 45 -7.71 -9.37 -2.41
C LYS A 45 -6.97 -8.46 -3.39
N LEU A 46 -6.42 -7.33 -2.94
CA LEU A 46 -5.57 -6.48 -3.79
C LEU A 46 -4.35 -7.26 -4.30
N ASN A 47 -3.67 -8.00 -3.40
CA ASN A 47 -2.46 -8.76 -3.71
C ASN A 47 -2.71 -10.01 -4.58
N ASN A 48 -3.92 -10.55 -4.55
CA ASN A 48 -4.30 -11.76 -5.30
C ASN A 48 -5.21 -11.47 -6.50
N ARG A 49 -5.39 -10.21 -6.91
CA ARG A 49 -6.26 -9.86 -8.03
C ARG A 49 -5.78 -10.51 -9.33
N SER A 50 -6.60 -11.40 -9.91
CA SER A 50 -6.29 -12.05 -11.19
C SER A 50 -6.69 -11.19 -12.38
N HIS A 51 -6.03 -11.38 -13.52
CA HIS A 51 -6.40 -10.74 -14.79
C HIS A 51 -7.68 -11.36 -15.36
N SER A 52 -8.68 -10.54 -15.67
CA SER A 52 -9.84 -10.94 -16.49
C SER A 52 -9.57 -10.64 -17.96
N PHE A 53 -9.68 -11.63 -18.86
CA PHE A 53 -9.32 -11.48 -20.27
C PHE A 53 -10.51 -11.59 -21.21
N MET A 54 -10.50 -10.77 -22.25
CA MET A 54 -11.34 -10.90 -23.44
C MET A 54 -10.49 -11.19 -24.67
N THR A 55 -11.02 -12.03 -25.57
CA THR A 55 -10.41 -12.32 -26.86
C THR A 55 -10.62 -11.16 -27.82
N LYS A 56 -9.57 -10.73 -28.51
CA LYS A 56 -9.63 -9.65 -29.50
C LYS A 56 -8.75 -9.96 -30.71
N THR A 57 -9.24 -9.62 -31.91
CA THR A 57 -8.42 -9.63 -33.13
C THR A 57 -7.67 -8.30 -33.25
N LEU A 58 -6.35 -8.35 -33.47
CA LEU A 58 -5.54 -7.14 -33.62
C LEU A 58 -5.70 -6.51 -35.00
N PHE A 59 -6.22 -5.30 -35.02
CA PHE A 59 -6.29 -4.45 -36.22
C PHE A 59 -5.19 -3.38 -36.28
N LYS A 60 -4.26 -3.39 -35.30
CA LYS A 60 -3.09 -2.51 -35.25
C LYS A 60 -1.89 -3.26 -34.65
N ASN A 61 -0.69 -2.77 -34.95
CA ASN A 61 0.53 -3.31 -34.38
C ASN A 61 0.55 -3.06 -32.87
N GLU A 62 0.45 -4.14 -32.09
CA GLU A 62 0.56 -4.13 -30.64
C GLU A 62 1.75 -4.99 -30.20
N VAL A 63 2.29 -4.70 -29.02
CA VAL A 63 3.38 -5.45 -28.41
C VAL A 63 2.83 -6.25 -27.23
N CYS A 64 3.19 -7.53 -27.14
CA CYS A 64 2.80 -8.33 -26.00
C CYS A 64 3.44 -7.79 -24.72
N THR A 65 2.62 -7.43 -23.72
CA THR A 65 3.06 -6.88 -22.43
C THR A 65 4.00 -7.80 -21.67
N TYR A 66 3.89 -9.12 -21.84
CA TYR A 66 4.77 -10.08 -21.17
C TYR A 66 6.11 -10.27 -21.90
N CYS A 67 6.09 -10.71 -23.17
CA CYS A 67 7.32 -11.10 -23.86
C CYS A 67 7.98 -9.99 -24.69
N GLY A 68 7.36 -8.81 -24.79
CA GLY A 68 7.88 -7.68 -25.55
C GLY A 68 7.93 -7.89 -27.07
N ARG A 69 7.45 -9.02 -27.59
CA ARG A 69 7.40 -9.32 -29.03
C ARG A 69 6.18 -8.67 -29.69
N LYS A 70 6.36 -8.15 -30.91
CA LYS A 70 5.28 -7.61 -31.74
C LYS A 70 4.29 -8.71 -32.12
N MET A 71 3.01 -8.45 -31.92
CA MET A 71 1.91 -9.33 -32.31
C MET A 71 1.49 -8.97 -33.75
N ARG A 72 1.26 -9.97 -34.60
CA ARG A 72 0.96 -9.75 -36.03
C ARG A 72 -0.46 -9.24 -36.22
N PHE A 73 -0.67 -8.40 -37.23
CA PHE A 73 -2.00 -7.98 -37.66
C PHE A 73 -2.89 -9.20 -37.96
N GLY A 74 -4.16 -9.14 -37.60
CA GLY A 74 -5.14 -10.21 -37.82
C GLY A 74 -5.02 -11.40 -36.86
N THR A 75 -4.04 -11.42 -35.96
CA THR A 75 -3.92 -12.48 -34.95
C THR A 75 -4.87 -12.28 -33.78
N THR A 76 -5.33 -13.40 -33.24
CA THR A 76 -6.13 -13.46 -32.02
C THR A 76 -5.22 -13.29 -30.81
N VAL A 77 -5.55 -12.33 -29.94
CA VAL A 77 -4.82 -12.03 -28.71
C VAL A 77 -5.79 -11.91 -27.53
N LEU A 78 -5.24 -11.90 -26.32
CA LEU A 78 -6.00 -11.65 -25.10
C LEU A 78 -5.74 -10.22 -24.64
N LYS A 79 -6.81 -9.48 -24.35
CA LYS A 79 -6.75 -8.18 -23.71
C LYS A 79 -7.34 -8.28 -22.31
N CYS A 80 -6.61 -7.86 -21.30
CA CYS A 80 -7.17 -7.77 -19.96
C CYS A 80 -8.20 -6.63 -19.88
N VAL A 81 -9.36 -6.88 -19.27
CA VAL A 81 -10.43 -5.89 -19.10
C VAL A 81 -10.04 -4.86 -18.04
N ASP A 82 -9.39 -5.32 -16.97
CA ASP A 82 -8.97 -4.50 -15.84
C ASP A 82 -7.73 -3.65 -16.16
N CYS A 83 -6.58 -4.29 -16.39
CA CYS A 83 -5.31 -3.57 -16.58
C CYS A 83 -5.04 -3.16 -18.04
N ARG A 84 -5.91 -3.55 -18.99
CA ARG A 84 -5.79 -3.27 -20.42
C ARG A 84 -4.56 -3.87 -21.12
N ALA A 85 -3.77 -4.71 -20.45
CA ALA A 85 -2.62 -5.39 -21.03
C ALA A 85 -3.00 -6.29 -22.22
N PHE A 86 -2.18 -6.27 -23.27
CA PHE A 86 -2.33 -7.15 -24.44
C PHE A 86 -1.29 -8.27 -24.37
N VAL A 87 -1.73 -9.52 -24.50
CA VAL A 87 -0.84 -10.69 -24.47
C VAL A 87 -1.23 -11.76 -25.48
N HIS A 88 -0.22 -12.52 -25.92
CA HIS A 88 -0.46 -13.79 -26.60
C HIS A 88 -1.24 -14.74 -25.70
N THR A 89 -1.97 -15.68 -26.30
CA THR A 89 -2.66 -16.78 -25.60
C THR A 89 -1.74 -17.51 -24.64
N ASP A 90 -0.52 -17.83 -25.09
CA ASP A 90 0.46 -18.60 -24.31
C ASP A 90 1.19 -17.77 -23.25
N CYS A 91 1.00 -16.45 -23.26
CA CYS A 91 1.61 -15.52 -22.32
C CYS A 91 0.67 -15.15 -21.15
N LYS A 92 -0.61 -15.57 -21.21
CA LYS A 92 -1.65 -15.23 -20.23
C LYS A 92 -1.23 -15.47 -18.78
N THR A 93 -0.71 -16.67 -18.49
CA THR A 93 -0.35 -17.13 -17.15
C THR A 93 0.97 -16.56 -16.64
N LYS A 94 1.71 -15.87 -17.51
CA LYS A 94 3.04 -15.35 -17.19
C LYS A 94 3.02 -13.86 -16.85
N LEU A 95 1.85 -13.22 -16.97
CA LEU A 95 1.68 -11.84 -16.53
C LEU A 95 1.89 -11.72 -15.02
N PRO A 96 2.46 -10.60 -14.56
CA PRO A 96 2.64 -10.36 -13.15
C PRO A 96 1.28 -10.22 -12.47
N LEU A 97 1.21 -10.76 -11.26
CA LEU A 97 0.11 -10.57 -10.33
C LEU A 97 0.58 -9.64 -9.19
N PRO A 98 -0.33 -8.85 -8.59
CA PRO A 98 -1.74 -8.73 -8.94
C PRO A 98 -2.01 -7.94 -10.24
N CYS A 99 -3.21 -8.09 -10.80
CA CYS A 99 -3.68 -7.32 -11.94
C CYS A 99 -4.05 -5.90 -11.51
N ILE A 100 -3.23 -4.91 -11.87
CA ILE A 100 -3.46 -3.50 -11.55
C ILE A 100 -3.40 -2.69 -12.84
N ALA A 101 -4.38 -1.79 -13.01
CA ALA A 101 -4.34 -0.83 -14.09
C ALA A 101 -3.15 0.11 -13.89
N VAL A 102 -2.20 0.07 -14.82
CA VAL A 102 -1.15 1.06 -14.91
C VAL A 102 -1.78 2.27 -15.58
N SER A 103 -2.16 3.28 -14.80
CA SER A 103 -2.52 4.59 -15.35
C SER A 103 -1.36 5.11 -16.19
N THR A 104 -1.69 5.86 -17.24
CA THR A 104 -0.70 6.38 -18.19
C THR A 104 0.31 7.23 -17.42
N THR A 105 1.45 6.65 -17.06
CA THR A 105 2.50 7.39 -16.36
C THR A 105 2.83 8.61 -17.20
N PRO A 106 2.81 9.84 -16.64
CA PRO A 106 3.09 11.02 -17.42
C PRO A 106 4.39 10.82 -18.20
N SER A 107 4.35 10.99 -19.52
CA SER A 107 5.52 10.83 -20.41
C SER A 107 6.59 11.92 -20.18
N LYS A 108 6.53 12.64 -19.06
CA LYS A 108 7.53 13.62 -18.65
C LYS A 108 8.84 12.90 -18.38
N ARG A 109 9.94 13.44 -18.90
CA ARG A 109 11.28 12.83 -18.85
C ARG A 109 11.80 12.60 -17.42
N ASP A 110 11.30 13.38 -16.46
CA ASP A 110 11.88 13.41 -15.11
C ASP A 110 11.11 12.54 -14.10
N PHE A 111 9.98 11.93 -14.50
CA PHE A 111 9.21 11.01 -13.65
C PHE A 111 8.87 11.55 -12.23
N SER A 112 8.78 12.87 -12.07
CA SER A 112 8.46 13.60 -10.84
C SER A 112 7.02 14.16 -10.88
N GLY A 113 6.05 13.25 -10.88
CA GLY A 113 4.61 13.57 -10.86
C GLY A 113 4.04 13.67 -9.45
N GLU A 114 2.75 13.96 -9.38
CA GLU A 114 1.97 13.82 -8.14
C GLU A 114 1.58 12.36 -7.95
N LEU A 115 1.37 11.90 -6.71
CA LEU A 115 1.00 10.51 -6.45
C LEU A 115 -0.24 10.07 -7.25
N ALA A 116 -1.21 10.99 -7.40
CA ALA A 116 -2.43 10.78 -8.17
C ALA A 116 -2.19 10.40 -9.65
N ASP A 117 -1.03 10.75 -10.21
CA ASP A 117 -0.66 10.40 -11.60
C ASP A 117 -0.27 8.92 -11.77
N TYR A 118 0.02 8.21 -10.68
CA TYR A 118 0.57 6.84 -10.70
C TYR A 118 -0.38 5.78 -10.16
N VAL A 119 -1.55 6.18 -9.66
CA VAL A 119 -2.55 5.29 -9.06
C VAL A 119 -3.65 4.90 -10.05
N PRO A 120 -4.32 3.75 -9.87
CA PRO A 120 -5.52 3.43 -10.65
C PRO A 120 -6.68 4.38 -10.32
N ASP A 121 -7.64 4.49 -11.24
CA ASP A 121 -8.83 5.34 -11.09
C ASP A 121 -9.81 4.81 -10.01
N ALA A 122 -9.66 3.56 -9.59
CA ALA A 122 -10.54 2.87 -8.64
C ALA A 122 -9.76 2.44 -7.40
N SER A 123 -10.43 2.41 -6.25
CA SER A 123 -9.84 1.93 -5.00
C SER A 123 -9.46 0.45 -5.09
N PRO A 124 -8.40 0.01 -4.40
CA PRO A 124 -7.39 0.82 -3.72
C PRO A 124 -6.48 1.59 -4.71
N MET A 125 -6.37 2.90 -4.52
CA MET A 125 -5.58 3.85 -5.29
C MET A 125 -4.11 3.80 -4.87
N VAL A 126 -3.48 2.66 -5.11
CA VAL A 126 -2.06 2.41 -4.80
C VAL A 126 -1.28 2.23 -6.11
N PRO A 127 -0.11 2.87 -6.29
CA PRO A 127 0.65 2.72 -7.53
C PRO A 127 1.05 1.28 -7.80
N ALA A 128 0.91 0.83 -9.05
CA ALA A 128 1.27 -0.53 -9.45
C ALA A 128 2.74 -0.86 -9.09
N LEU A 129 3.65 0.12 -9.22
CA LEU A 129 5.05 0.00 -8.80
C LEU A 129 5.15 -0.41 -7.32
N ILE A 130 4.45 0.30 -6.44
CA ILE A 130 4.45 0.02 -4.99
C ILE A 130 3.87 -1.36 -4.71
N VAL A 131 2.72 -1.69 -5.31
CA VAL A 131 2.07 -2.98 -5.05
C VAL A 131 2.94 -4.15 -5.49
N HIS A 132 3.50 -4.11 -6.70
CA HIS A 132 4.37 -5.19 -7.19
C HIS A 132 5.67 -5.31 -6.40
N CYS A 133 6.30 -4.18 -6.05
CA CYS A 133 7.53 -4.21 -5.26
C CYS A 133 7.30 -4.77 -3.86
N VAL A 134 6.25 -4.30 -3.17
CA VAL A 134 5.88 -4.80 -1.83
C VAL A 134 5.56 -6.29 -1.85
N ASN A 135 4.77 -6.76 -2.83
CA ASN A 135 4.46 -8.19 -2.95
C ASN A 135 5.73 -9.04 -3.16
N GLU A 136 6.68 -8.56 -3.96
CA GLU A 136 7.94 -9.27 -4.16
C GLU A 136 8.81 -9.28 -2.90
N VAL A 137 8.85 -8.16 -2.18
CA VAL A 137 9.54 -8.04 -0.88
C VAL A 137 8.93 -8.99 0.15
N GLU A 138 7.61 -9.07 0.25
CA GLU A 138 6.95 -10.01 1.18
C GLU A 138 7.20 -11.47 0.81
N LYS A 139 7.24 -11.76 -0.50
CA LYS A 139 7.42 -13.11 -1.00
C LYS A 139 8.80 -13.69 -0.73
N ARG A 140 9.85 -12.87 -0.81
CA ARG A 140 11.26 -13.33 -0.79
C ARG A 140 12.11 -12.65 0.29
N GLY A 141 11.72 -11.47 0.74
CA GLY A 141 12.53 -10.60 1.59
C GLY A 141 12.27 -10.71 3.09
N LEU A 142 11.20 -11.37 3.54
CA LEU A 142 10.88 -11.46 4.98
C LEU A 142 11.87 -12.32 5.79
N THR A 143 12.85 -12.93 5.14
CA THR A 143 13.95 -13.67 5.77
C THR A 143 15.27 -12.90 5.73
N GLU A 144 15.31 -11.71 5.11
CA GLU A 144 16.51 -10.90 4.94
C GLU A 144 16.75 -9.99 6.15
N GLN A 145 17.92 -10.09 6.77
CA GLN A 145 18.29 -9.23 7.90
C GLN A 145 18.47 -7.78 7.46
N GLY A 146 17.90 -6.84 8.21
CA GLY A 146 18.05 -5.41 7.94
C GLY A 146 17.34 -4.94 6.68
N ILE A 147 16.24 -5.60 6.30
CA ILE A 147 15.39 -5.16 5.18
C ILE A 147 15.01 -3.68 5.32
N TYR A 148 15.00 -2.93 4.20
CA TYR A 148 14.87 -1.46 4.15
C TYR A 148 16.01 -0.63 4.76
N ARG A 149 16.84 -1.17 5.66
CA ARG A 149 18.06 -0.51 6.15
C ARG A 149 19.20 -0.64 5.15
N VAL A 150 19.37 -1.81 4.55
CA VAL A 150 20.38 -2.05 3.51
C VAL A 150 19.90 -1.48 2.17
N ASN A 151 20.77 -0.73 1.49
CA ASN A 151 20.46 -0.15 0.18
C ASN A 151 20.98 -1.05 -0.95
N GLY A 152 20.18 -1.18 -2.02
CA GLY A 152 20.65 -1.77 -3.28
C GLY A 152 21.53 -0.82 -4.09
N ALA A 153 22.08 -1.33 -5.19
CA ALA A 153 22.93 -0.55 -6.09
C ALA A 153 22.11 0.53 -6.82
N ASP A 154 22.46 1.81 -6.61
CA ASP A 154 21.74 2.98 -7.15
C ASP A 154 21.52 2.93 -8.67
N THR A 155 22.50 2.42 -9.43
CA THR A 155 22.38 2.19 -10.88
C THR A 155 21.25 1.23 -11.23
N GLN A 156 21.15 0.09 -10.52
CA GLN A 156 20.07 -0.88 -10.71
C GLN A 156 18.71 -0.34 -10.26
N VAL A 157 18.68 0.46 -9.19
CA VAL A 157 17.44 1.08 -8.69
C VAL A 157 16.89 2.05 -9.74
N ARG A 158 17.73 2.93 -10.30
CA ARG A 158 17.33 3.86 -11.38
C ARG A 158 16.89 3.13 -12.64
N GLU A 159 17.64 2.11 -13.07
CA GLU A 159 17.28 1.28 -14.22
C GLU A 159 15.90 0.63 -14.01
N LEU A 160 15.64 0.07 -12.82
CA LEU A 160 14.38 -0.57 -12.51
C LEU A 160 13.22 0.44 -12.46
N LYS A 161 13.43 1.64 -11.87
CA LYS A 161 12.45 2.73 -11.91
C LYS A 161 12.07 3.08 -13.35
N GLU A 162 13.05 3.31 -14.20
CA GLU A 162 12.79 3.62 -15.61
C GLU A 162 11.99 2.53 -16.31
N LYS A 163 12.29 1.24 -16.05
CA LYS A 163 11.56 0.13 -16.65
C LYS A 163 10.08 0.12 -16.23
N PHE A 164 9.78 0.43 -14.97
CA PHE A 164 8.39 0.58 -14.51
C PHE A 164 7.68 1.75 -15.20
N LEU A 165 8.33 2.92 -15.25
CA LEU A 165 7.68 4.17 -15.63
C LEU A 165 7.63 4.43 -17.15
N LYS A 166 8.48 3.76 -17.95
CA LYS A 166 8.41 3.80 -19.42
C LYS A 166 7.21 3.01 -20.00
N GLY A 167 6.30 2.50 -19.16
CA GLY A 167 5.00 1.96 -19.57
C GLY A 167 5.05 0.66 -20.38
N LYS A 168 6.18 -0.07 -20.38
CA LYS A 168 6.34 -1.34 -21.12
C LYS A 168 5.78 -2.56 -20.37
N GLY A 169 5.04 -2.33 -19.29
CA GLY A 169 4.60 -3.37 -18.36
C GLY A 169 5.49 -3.44 -17.12
N VAL A 170 5.13 -4.34 -16.20
CA VAL A 170 5.85 -4.53 -14.94
C VAL A 170 7.12 -5.36 -15.21
N PRO A 171 8.30 -4.88 -14.80
CA PRO A 171 9.56 -5.62 -14.98
C PRO A 171 9.56 -6.94 -14.21
N ASN A 172 10.36 -7.91 -14.66
CA ASN A 172 10.54 -9.15 -13.90
C ASN A 172 11.40 -8.90 -12.65
N LEU A 173 10.74 -8.68 -11.51
CA LEU A 173 11.38 -8.38 -10.24
C LEU A 173 12.27 -9.50 -9.69
N LYS A 174 12.12 -10.75 -10.16
CA LYS A 174 12.98 -11.87 -9.78
C LYS A 174 14.45 -11.69 -10.20
N ASN A 175 14.69 -10.82 -11.18
CA ASN A 175 16.05 -10.53 -11.67
C ASN A 175 16.77 -9.49 -10.80
N TYR A 176 16.16 -9.04 -9.70
CA TYR A 176 16.67 -7.99 -8.83
C TYR A 176 16.71 -8.46 -7.37
N GLU A 177 17.80 -8.10 -6.71
CA GLU A 177 18.02 -8.32 -5.28
C GLU A 177 16.99 -7.54 -4.43
N ILE A 178 16.63 -8.09 -3.27
CA ILE A 178 15.64 -7.47 -2.37
C ILE A 178 16.05 -6.05 -1.95
N PRO A 179 17.30 -5.76 -1.56
CA PRO A 179 17.73 -4.39 -1.26
C PRO A 179 17.48 -3.40 -2.40
N THR A 180 17.62 -3.82 -3.66
CA THR A 180 17.34 -2.98 -4.84
C THR A 180 15.85 -2.66 -4.95
N ILE A 181 14.98 -3.62 -4.69
CA ILE A 181 13.52 -3.42 -4.70
C ILE A 181 13.09 -2.53 -3.52
N CYS A 182 13.64 -2.75 -2.33
CA CYS A 182 13.40 -1.90 -1.16
C CYS A 182 13.84 -0.45 -1.41
N SER A 183 15.03 -0.26 -1.99
CA SER A 183 15.53 1.06 -2.37
C SER A 183 14.67 1.72 -3.43
N LEU A 184 14.11 0.96 -4.38
CA LEU A 184 13.19 1.49 -5.39
C LEU A 184 11.90 2.02 -4.76
N ILE A 185 11.29 1.30 -3.82
CA ILE A 185 10.11 1.77 -3.08
C ILE A 185 10.42 3.13 -2.43
N LYS A 186 11.53 3.22 -1.70
CA LYS A 186 11.94 4.46 -1.03
C LYS A 186 12.24 5.59 -2.01
N MET A 187 12.90 5.28 -3.12
CA MET A 187 13.27 6.26 -4.15
C MET A 187 12.03 6.81 -4.85
N PHE A 188 11.10 5.94 -5.25
CA PHE A 188 9.86 6.37 -5.91
C PHE A 188 9.05 7.33 -5.03
N LEU A 189 8.85 6.98 -3.75
CA LEU A 189 8.09 7.81 -2.81
C LEU A 189 8.76 9.18 -2.55
N ARG A 190 10.09 9.19 -2.41
CA ARG A 190 10.86 10.42 -2.16
C ARG A 190 10.91 11.37 -3.36
N GLU A 191 10.81 10.85 -4.59
CA GLU A 191 10.89 11.63 -5.82
C GLU A 191 9.52 12.10 -6.33
N LEU A 192 8.45 11.85 -5.59
CA LEU A 192 7.15 12.48 -5.82
C LEU A 192 7.25 14.00 -5.62
N LYS A 193 6.41 14.75 -6.31
CA LYS A 193 6.34 16.22 -6.18
C LYS A 193 5.95 16.66 -4.76
N ASP A 194 5.16 15.85 -4.07
CA ASP A 194 4.78 16.03 -2.67
C ASP A 194 4.92 14.69 -1.94
N THR A 195 5.17 14.76 -0.63
CA THR A 195 5.33 13.59 0.23
C THR A 195 4.00 12.86 0.41
N ILE A 196 4.04 11.63 0.94
CA ILE A 196 2.80 10.90 1.26
C ILE A 196 1.97 11.64 2.31
N ILE A 197 2.61 12.26 3.29
CA ILE A 197 1.95 13.06 4.32
C ILE A 197 1.46 14.42 3.81
N THR A 198 1.94 14.89 2.67
CA THR A 198 1.69 16.21 2.07
C THR A 198 2.22 17.39 2.88
N TYR A 199 2.82 18.38 2.20
CA TYR A 199 3.31 19.60 2.87
C TYR A 199 2.20 20.33 3.63
N THR A 200 0.98 20.30 3.09
CA THR A 200 -0.20 20.97 3.69
C THR A 200 -0.66 20.35 5.01
N MET A 201 -0.43 19.06 5.22
CA MET A 201 -0.84 18.35 6.43
C MET A 201 0.32 18.12 7.40
N TRP A 202 1.57 18.29 6.96
CA TRP A 202 2.79 18.04 7.74
C TRP A 202 2.73 18.62 9.16
N SER A 203 2.38 19.90 9.32
CA SER A 203 2.33 20.57 10.62
C SER A 203 1.28 19.97 11.56
N ARG A 204 0.16 19.47 11.02
CA ARG A 204 -0.89 18.79 11.80
C ARG A 204 -0.43 17.43 12.30
N PHE A 205 0.28 16.68 11.47
CA PHE A 205 0.87 15.40 11.90
C PHE A 205 1.93 15.59 12.97
N VAL A 206 2.78 16.60 12.85
CA VAL A 206 3.78 16.92 13.88
C VAL A 206 3.11 17.32 15.20
N ALA A 207 2.14 18.23 15.16
CA ALA A 207 1.40 18.64 16.36
C ALA A 207 0.68 17.46 17.04
N ALA A 208 0.07 16.57 16.24
CA ALA A 208 -0.53 15.35 16.76
C ALA A 208 0.53 14.47 17.45
N ALA A 209 1.65 14.19 16.79
CA ALA A 209 2.71 13.32 17.33
C ALA A 209 3.44 13.89 18.56
N GLU A 210 3.39 15.20 18.79
CA GLU A 210 3.94 15.88 19.97
C GLU A 210 2.95 15.94 21.16
N THR A 211 1.71 15.48 20.96
CA THR A 211 0.71 15.41 22.03
C THR A 211 1.11 14.38 23.09
N MET A 212 1.12 14.81 24.36
CA MET A 212 1.58 13.98 25.49
C MET A 212 0.59 12.87 25.87
N ASP A 213 -0.71 13.18 25.82
CA ASP A 213 -1.74 12.18 26.11
C ASP A 213 -1.87 11.23 24.91
N GLU A 214 -1.72 9.94 25.17
CA GLU A 214 -1.67 8.91 24.13
C GLU A 214 -3.04 8.75 23.43
N LEU A 215 -4.15 8.94 24.13
CA LEU A 215 -5.49 8.82 23.55
C LEU A 215 -5.81 10.02 22.66
N ASP A 216 -5.48 11.23 23.11
CA ASP A 216 -5.62 12.45 22.31
C ASP A 216 -4.70 12.40 21.08
N MET A 217 -3.44 11.96 21.25
CA MET A 217 -2.49 11.77 20.15
C MET A 217 -3.05 10.82 19.08
N GLN A 218 -3.55 9.65 19.48
CA GLN A 218 -4.15 8.69 18.55
C GLN A 218 -5.38 9.28 17.84
N THR A 219 -6.24 9.98 18.58
CA THR A 219 -7.43 10.64 18.02
C THR A 219 -7.07 11.68 16.97
N LEU A 220 -6.06 12.51 17.25
CA LEU A 220 -5.55 13.51 16.32
C LEU A 220 -4.90 12.87 15.09
N LEU A 221 -4.13 11.79 15.26
CA LEU A 221 -3.56 11.06 14.12
C LEU A 221 -4.63 10.43 13.23
N TYR A 222 -5.65 9.80 13.82
CA TYR A 222 -6.78 9.27 13.04
C TYR A 222 -7.47 10.36 12.22
N SER A 223 -7.66 11.54 12.80
CA SER A 223 -8.19 12.70 12.09
C SER A 223 -7.26 13.15 10.97
N CYS A 224 -5.95 13.26 11.22
CA CYS A 224 -4.97 13.66 10.20
C CYS A 224 -4.96 12.68 9.01
N VAL A 225 -4.92 11.37 9.27
CA VAL A 225 -4.95 10.33 8.24
C VAL A 225 -6.25 10.37 7.45
N ALA A 226 -7.41 10.56 8.10
CA ALA A 226 -8.70 10.66 7.42
C ALA A 226 -8.76 11.84 6.44
N ASN A 227 -8.09 12.96 6.78
CA ASN A 227 -8.04 14.18 5.98
C ASN A 227 -6.99 14.15 4.84
N LEU A 228 -6.15 13.12 4.75
CA LEU A 228 -5.25 12.96 3.61
C LEU A 228 -6.05 12.76 2.31
N PRO A 229 -5.52 13.24 1.16
CA PRO A 229 -6.06 12.87 -0.14
C PRO A 229 -6.16 11.35 -0.28
N LYS A 230 -7.23 10.87 -0.94
CA LYS A 230 -7.51 9.43 -1.03
C LYS A 230 -6.33 8.59 -1.57
N PRO A 231 -5.63 8.99 -2.66
CA PRO A 231 -4.43 8.28 -3.13
C PRO A 231 -3.33 8.16 -2.06
N ASN A 232 -3.08 9.25 -1.32
CA ASN A 232 -2.08 9.32 -0.26
C ASN A 232 -2.47 8.40 0.91
N ARG A 233 -3.72 8.47 1.37
CA ARG A 233 -4.23 7.67 2.48
C ARG A 233 -4.18 6.18 2.18
N GLU A 234 -4.62 5.76 1.00
CA GLU A 234 -4.65 4.33 0.64
C GLU A 234 -3.23 3.79 0.36
N THR A 235 -2.35 4.60 -0.24
CA THR A 235 -0.93 4.24 -0.39
C THR A 235 -0.23 4.14 0.97
N LEU A 236 -0.48 5.09 1.87
CA LEU A 236 0.04 5.07 3.24
C LEU A 236 -0.42 3.80 3.98
N ALA A 237 -1.72 3.51 3.94
CA ALA A 237 -2.29 2.33 4.58
C ALA A 237 -1.66 1.03 4.07
N TYR A 238 -1.48 0.91 2.75
CA TYR A 238 -0.84 -0.25 2.14
C TYR A 238 0.61 -0.42 2.62
N LEU A 239 1.37 0.67 2.74
CA LEU A 239 2.74 0.66 3.27
C LEU A 239 2.76 0.31 4.77
N MET A 240 1.88 0.89 5.59
CA MET A 240 1.83 0.61 7.03
C MET A 240 1.56 -0.88 7.30
N CYS A 241 0.57 -1.46 6.62
CA CYS A 241 0.30 -2.90 6.73
C CYS A 241 1.53 -3.75 6.33
N HIS A 242 2.27 -3.34 5.30
CA HIS A 242 3.49 -4.03 4.90
C HIS A 242 4.59 -3.93 5.97
N LEU A 243 4.82 -2.73 6.50
CA LEU A 243 5.85 -2.50 7.52
C LEU A 243 5.54 -3.24 8.83
N HIS A 244 4.27 -3.38 9.20
CA HIS A 244 3.87 -4.25 10.32
C HIS A 244 4.28 -5.70 10.06
N ARG A 245 4.00 -6.27 8.88
CA ARG A 245 4.42 -7.65 8.52
C ARG A 245 5.93 -7.82 8.54
N VAL A 246 6.69 -6.80 8.14
CA VAL A 246 8.15 -6.80 8.21
C VAL A 246 8.64 -6.84 9.65
N ALA A 247 8.04 -6.03 10.53
CA ALA A 247 8.39 -5.99 11.95
C ALA A 247 7.98 -7.26 12.71
N GLU A 248 6.89 -7.91 12.29
CA GLU A 248 6.44 -9.19 12.84
C GLU A 248 7.38 -10.35 12.50
N SER A 249 8.13 -10.26 11.39
CA SER A 249 9.11 -11.29 11.03
C SER A 249 10.37 -11.17 11.89
N PRO A 250 10.69 -12.17 12.75
CA PRO A 250 11.88 -12.10 13.60
C PRO A 250 13.18 -12.14 12.79
N ALA A 251 13.16 -12.77 11.61
CA ALA A 251 14.32 -12.89 10.73
C ALA A 251 14.76 -11.55 10.15
N CYS A 252 13.83 -10.61 9.95
CA CYS A 252 14.12 -9.28 9.42
C CYS A 252 14.99 -8.44 10.37
N GLN A 253 14.87 -8.65 11.69
CA GLN A 253 15.52 -7.82 12.73
C GLN A 253 15.25 -6.31 12.57
N MET A 254 14.05 -5.95 12.09
CA MET A 254 13.64 -4.58 11.83
C MET A 254 12.36 -4.24 12.62
N PRO A 255 12.47 -4.00 13.94
CA PRO A 255 11.34 -3.49 14.74
C PRO A 255 10.82 -2.14 14.23
N LEU A 256 9.64 -1.75 14.71
CA LEU A 256 8.94 -0.54 14.24
C LEU A 256 9.78 0.74 14.39
N ASP A 257 10.57 0.88 15.45
CA ASP A 257 11.44 2.04 15.67
C ASP A 257 12.57 2.12 14.61
N ASN A 258 13.07 0.98 14.14
CA ASN A 258 14.06 0.92 13.06
C ASN A 258 13.43 1.21 11.70
N LEU A 259 12.21 0.71 11.47
CA LEU A 259 11.45 1.03 10.25
C LEU A 259 11.04 2.50 10.21
N ALA A 260 10.71 3.10 11.36
CA ALA A 260 10.41 4.52 11.47
C ALA A 260 11.59 5.37 11.01
N LYS A 261 12.81 5.05 11.46
CA LYS A 261 14.05 5.71 11.01
C LYS A 261 14.31 5.51 9.52
N ALA A 262 14.00 4.33 8.98
CA ALA A 262 14.22 4.02 7.57
C ALA A 262 13.23 4.73 6.63
N PHE A 263 12.01 5.00 7.09
CA PHE A 263 10.92 5.55 6.27
C PHE A 263 10.52 6.98 6.60
N GLY A 264 10.92 7.54 7.74
CA GLY A 264 10.48 8.87 8.19
C GLY A 264 10.67 9.94 7.13
N GLN A 265 11.89 10.09 6.61
CA GLN A 265 12.17 11.05 5.54
C GLN A 265 11.44 10.72 4.23
N THR A 266 11.15 9.45 3.97
CA THR A 266 10.55 9.00 2.71
C THR A 266 9.03 9.23 2.68
N ILE A 267 8.34 9.00 3.80
CA ILE A 267 6.87 9.08 3.90
C ILE A 267 6.44 10.45 4.40
N VAL A 268 7.05 10.92 5.48
CA VAL A 268 6.71 12.20 6.12
C VAL A 268 7.42 13.35 5.41
N GLY A 269 8.69 13.17 5.04
CA GLY A 269 9.52 14.22 4.46
C GLY A 269 9.59 15.47 5.34
N TYR A 270 9.81 16.63 4.74
CA TYR A 270 9.97 17.90 5.46
C TYR A 270 8.76 18.80 5.24
N SER A 271 8.70 19.90 5.99
CA SER A 271 7.56 20.84 5.91
C SER A 271 7.44 21.58 4.58
N GLN A 272 8.49 21.60 3.76
CA GLN A 272 8.52 22.24 2.45
C GLN A 272 9.44 21.52 1.46
N PRO A 273 9.28 21.74 0.14
CA PRO A 273 10.24 21.25 -0.85
C PRO A 273 11.60 21.92 -0.67
N ASP A 274 12.68 21.16 -0.89
CA ASP A 274 14.07 21.62 -0.84
C ASP A 274 14.42 22.50 0.38
N PRO A 275 14.18 22.02 1.62
CA PRO A 275 14.41 22.80 2.82
C PRO A 275 15.92 23.05 3.04
N PRO A 276 16.30 24.18 3.67
CA PRO A 276 17.68 24.46 4.03
C PRO A 276 18.21 23.45 5.05
N HIS A 277 19.52 23.21 5.05
CA HIS A 277 20.18 22.23 5.93
C HIS A 277 19.87 22.42 7.43
N SER A 278 19.75 23.67 7.88
CA SER A 278 19.38 23.98 9.27
C SER A 278 18.00 23.46 9.64
N GLN A 279 17.04 23.58 8.73
CA GLN A 279 15.68 23.11 8.92
C GLN A 279 15.59 21.59 8.85
N VAL A 280 16.31 20.97 7.91
CA VAL A 280 16.43 19.50 7.82
C VAL A 280 16.90 18.91 9.16
N PHE A 281 17.91 19.52 9.77
CA PHE A 281 18.43 19.09 11.07
C PHE A 281 17.40 19.22 12.19
N ASN A 282 16.69 20.35 12.24
CA ASN A 282 15.68 20.61 13.27
C ASN A 282 14.45 19.70 13.15
N GLU A 283 14.00 19.46 11.92
CA GLU A 283 12.79 18.66 11.65
C GLU A 283 13.05 17.16 11.70
N ALA A 284 14.31 16.70 11.59
CA ALA A 284 14.64 15.27 11.55
C ALA A 284 14.06 14.48 12.73
N LYS A 285 14.02 15.07 13.94
CA LYS A 285 13.41 14.43 15.11
C LYS A 285 11.88 14.33 14.97
N GLN A 286 11.24 15.40 14.50
CA GLN A 286 9.79 15.46 14.31
C GLN A 286 9.33 14.46 13.24
N VAL A 287 10.07 14.42 12.13
CA VAL A 287 9.85 13.47 11.02
C VAL A 287 9.86 12.02 11.50
N ASN A 288 10.88 11.66 12.29
CA ASN A 288 10.98 10.31 12.86
C ASN A 288 9.87 10.05 13.90
N ASN A 289 9.54 11.04 14.73
CA ASN A 289 8.47 10.91 15.73
C ASN A 289 7.11 10.67 15.07
N VAL A 290 6.76 11.44 14.04
CA VAL A 290 5.52 11.23 13.27
C VAL A 290 5.47 9.82 12.70
N MET A 291 6.55 9.35 12.06
CA MET A 291 6.59 8.02 11.48
C MET A 291 6.47 6.91 12.54
N ASP A 292 7.10 7.09 13.70
CA ASP A 292 7.01 6.18 14.84
C ASP A 292 5.55 6.06 15.33
N LYS A 293 4.88 7.20 15.56
CA LYS A 293 3.47 7.23 15.99
C LYS A 293 2.48 6.72 14.93
N LEU A 294 2.79 6.86 13.65
CA LEU A 294 1.97 6.25 12.59
C LEU A 294 2.06 4.72 12.63
N LEU A 295 3.24 4.18 12.92
CA LEU A 295 3.47 2.73 13.02
C LEU A 295 2.88 2.12 14.29
N THR A 296 2.59 2.90 15.34
CA THR A 296 1.88 2.39 16.52
C THR A 296 0.37 2.22 16.29
N LEU A 297 -0.21 2.86 15.27
CA LEU A 297 -1.61 2.65 14.94
C LEU A 297 -1.85 1.18 14.52
N PRO A 298 -2.95 0.53 14.97
CA PRO A 298 -3.19 -0.89 14.69
C PRO A 298 -3.23 -1.22 13.20
N SER A 299 -2.75 -2.40 12.82
CA SER A 299 -2.79 -2.88 11.43
C SER A 299 -4.22 -2.93 10.87
N ASP A 300 -5.21 -3.22 11.71
CA ASP A 300 -6.65 -3.23 11.40
C ASP A 300 -7.17 -1.87 10.94
N TYR A 301 -6.69 -0.80 11.60
CA TYR A 301 -7.05 0.57 11.25
C TYR A 301 -6.58 0.89 9.82
N TRP A 302 -5.39 0.43 9.44
CA TRP A 302 -4.88 0.64 8.09
C TRP A 302 -5.63 -0.21 7.06
N ALA A 303 -5.87 -1.47 7.38
CA ALA A 303 -6.49 -2.42 6.46
C ALA A 303 -7.92 -2.00 6.03
N GLN A 304 -8.64 -1.22 6.84
CA GLN A 304 -9.98 -0.71 6.49
C GLN A 304 -9.98 0.20 5.24
N PHE A 305 -8.85 0.85 4.92
CA PHE A 305 -8.73 1.72 3.74
C PHE A 305 -8.43 0.95 2.45
N LEU A 306 -8.15 -0.35 2.55
CA LEU A 306 -7.76 -1.20 1.40
C LEU A 306 -8.90 -2.07 0.89
N VAL A 307 -10.13 -1.79 1.30
CA VAL A 307 -11.32 -2.52 0.87
C VAL A 307 -11.57 -2.27 -0.62
N VAL A 308 -11.55 -3.35 -1.40
CA VAL A 308 -11.96 -3.34 -2.80
C VAL A 308 -13.49 -3.34 -2.82
N ASP A 309 -14.11 -2.26 -3.29
CA ASP A 309 -15.55 -2.22 -3.50
C ASP A 309 -15.89 -3.27 -4.57
N GLU A 310 -16.63 -4.33 -4.18
CA GLU A 310 -17.26 -5.19 -5.17
C GLU A 310 -18.36 -4.35 -5.82
N ALA A 311 -18.17 -4.02 -7.10
CA ALA A 311 -19.22 -3.40 -7.89
C ALA A 311 -20.45 -4.32 -7.82
N ASP A 312 -21.50 -3.85 -7.17
CA ASP A 312 -22.78 -4.54 -7.08
C ASP A 312 -23.27 -4.86 -8.51
N PRO A 313 -23.52 -6.14 -8.88
CA PRO A 313 -23.87 -6.53 -10.25
C PRO A 313 -25.16 -5.88 -10.79
N LEU A 314 -25.89 -5.11 -9.97
CA LEU A 314 -27.23 -4.60 -10.27
C LEU A 314 -27.30 -3.12 -10.66
N THR A 315 -26.18 -2.43 -10.90
CA THR A 315 -26.22 -1.04 -11.39
C THR A 315 -25.89 -0.95 -12.89
N PRO A 316 -26.85 -0.64 -13.78
CA PRO A 316 -26.57 -0.39 -15.18
C PRO A 316 -25.80 0.93 -15.30
N GLY A 317 -24.55 0.85 -15.77
CA GLY A 317 -23.69 2.02 -15.96
C GLY A 317 -24.25 2.96 -17.03
N TYR A 318 -24.87 4.05 -16.61
CA TYR A 318 -25.09 5.22 -17.45
C TYR A 318 -23.81 6.07 -17.43
N SER A 319 -22.96 5.90 -18.44
CA SER A 319 -21.89 6.87 -18.73
C SER A 319 -22.07 7.38 -20.14
N THR A 320 -22.99 8.34 -20.29
CA THR A 320 -23.06 9.17 -21.48
C THR A 320 -21.90 10.16 -21.46
N ARG A 321 -20.93 9.83 -22.29
CA ARG A 321 -19.77 10.64 -22.65
C ARG A 321 -20.25 11.92 -23.36
N ALA A 322 -20.27 13.05 -22.66
CA ALA A 322 -20.51 14.35 -23.26
C ALA A 322 -19.32 14.75 -24.15
N HIS A 323 -19.51 14.65 -25.47
CA HIS A 323 -18.64 15.25 -26.47
C HIS A 323 -18.67 16.78 -26.30
N ARG A 324 -17.55 17.39 -25.87
CA ARG A 324 -17.29 18.81 -26.16
C ARG A 324 -16.99 18.91 -27.65
N GLY A 325 -18.00 19.30 -28.42
CA GLY A 325 -17.83 19.80 -29.79
C GLY A 325 -17.32 21.23 -29.74
N SER A 326 -16.21 21.47 -30.45
CA SER A 326 -15.69 22.78 -30.76
C SER A 326 -16.67 23.51 -31.68
N THR A 327 -17.23 24.63 -31.25
CA THR A 327 -17.94 25.57 -32.13
C THR A 327 -17.07 26.80 -32.34
N THR A 328 -16.51 26.88 -33.54
CA THR A 328 -15.93 28.09 -34.14
C THR A 328 -17.05 29.11 -34.36
N SER A 329 -16.95 30.27 -33.72
CA SER A 329 -17.82 31.43 -33.98
C SER A 329 -17.21 32.29 -35.09
N THR A 330 -17.74 32.14 -36.29
CA THR A 330 -17.64 33.10 -37.40
C THR A 330 -18.52 34.31 -37.09
N THR A 331 -17.90 35.49 -36.98
CA THR A 331 -18.59 36.78 -37.00
C THR A 331 -18.72 37.21 -38.46
N ASP A 332 -19.95 37.22 -38.97
CA ASP A 332 -20.30 37.81 -40.25
C ASP A 332 -21.31 38.94 -39.98
N SER A 333 -20.93 40.16 -40.35
CA SER A 333 -21.74 41.37 -40.21
C SER A 333 -22.45 41.66 -41.54
N PRO A 334 -23.77 41.85 -41.58
CA PRO A 334 -24.42 42.35 -42.78
C PRO A 334 -24.38 43.88 -42.80
N GLY A 335 -23.71 44.42 -43.82
CA GLY A 335 -23.89 45.81 -44.24
C GLY A 335 -25.22 45.97 -44.99
N GLY A 336 -25.91 47.08 -44.71
CA GLY A 336 -27.04 47.54 -45.49
C GLY A 336 -27.14 49.06 -45.38
N ILE A 337 -26.74 49.78 -46.43
CA ILE A 337 -27.19 51.14 -46.73
C ILE A 337 -28.09 51.02 -47.96
N ARG A 338 -29.33 51.51 -47.78
CA ARG A 338 -30.47 51.63 -48.70
C ARG A 338 -31.34 50.40 -48.90
#